data_AF-A0A0T6LMT0-F1
#
_entry.id   AF-A0A0T6LMT0-F1
#
_cell.length_a   1.000
_cell.length_b   1.000
_cell.length_c   1.000
_cell.angle_alpha   90.00
_cell.angle_beta   90.00
_cell.angle_gamma   90.00
#
_symmetry.space_group_name_H-M   'P 1'
#
loop_
_entity.id
_entity.type
_entity.pdbx_description
1 polymer ?
#
loop_
_entity_poly.entity_id
_entity_poly.type
_entity_poly.pdbx_seq_one_letter_code
_entity_poly.pdbx_strand_id
1 'polypeptide(L)'
;MFVHLTSAANASRIRRSGVRPASHGQGGTRGAYCFPVLPSYTLTHQWLRELARFGHRGRLVAVHVRLDDDQRVLVGRYTDRTRGAQSTVTAAEAVRRIAALDDPRGWEVFVPRAIRPREVHRIRPVPQVVGWRYYPDAHGVRPCTCMGCRVRGEYGARRLRERLPHPLDGPPPPARVLLARVAAAGDPGDPAVLREALHWFGMRRRGPLARLARLTAHPDPGVREELVWAVARWSTPGVNALLDALADDPHPGVRKAVEAVRESQ
;
A
#
# COMPACT_ATOMS: atom_id res chain seq x y z
N MET A 1 29.27 -6.22 1.39
CA MET A 1 28.48 -6.07 2.63
C MET A 1 27.17 -5.37 2.30
N PHE A 2 26.05 -5.83 2.83
CA PHE A 2 24.73 -5.24 2.63
C PHE A 2 24.08 -4.90 3.97
N VAL A 3 23.02 -4.09 3.94
CA VAL A 3 22.16 -3.80 5.07
C VAL A 3 20.72 -4.21 4.78
N HIS A 4 20.12 -4.93 5.71
CA HIS A 4 18.69 -5.19 5.78
C HIS A 4 18.09 -4.40 6.94
N LEU A 5 17.02 -3.64 6.68
CA LEU A 5 16.33 -2.86 7.70
C LEU A 5 15.10 -3.61 8.21
N THR A 6 14.93 -3.68 9.52
CA THR A 6 13.81 -4.41 10.13
C THR A 6 13.49 -3.87 11.52
N SER A 7 12.34 -4.26 12.07
CA SER A 7 11.97 -3.95 13.45
C SER A 7 12.97 -4.55 14.45
N ALA A 8 13.31 -3.79 15.49
CA ALA A 8 14.16 -4.23 16.60
C ALA A 8 13.62 -5.50 17.28
N ALA A 9 12.30 -5.70 17.28
CA ALA A 9 11.67 -6.92 17.81
C ALA A 9 12.17 -8.19 17.10
N ASN A 10 12.63 -8.09 15.84
CA ASN A 10 13.18 -9.21 15.10
C ASN A 10 14.65 -9.51 15.44
N ALA A 11 15.37 -8.61 16.13
CA ALA A 11 16.82 -8.71 16.30
C ALA A 11 17.25 -10.04 16.94
N SER A 12 16.65 -10.42 18.07
CA SER A 12 16.99 -11.67 18.77
C SER A 12 16.72 -12.92 17.94
N ARG A 13 15.63 -12.92 17.16
CA ARG A 13 15.31 -14.03 16.24
C ARG A 13 16.31 -14.09 15.09
N ILE A 14 16.69 -12.94 14.52
CA ILE A 14 17.63 -12.85 13.41
C ILE A 14 19.03 -13.31 13.83
N ARG A 15 19.48 -13.00 15.06
CA ARG A 15 20.75 -13.54 15.58
C ARG A 15 20.77 -15.06 15.59
N ARG A 16 19.64 -15.71 15.93
CA ARG A 16 19.56 -17.18 16.04
C ARG A 16 19.33 -17.89 14.71
N SER A 17 18.48 -17.33 13.85
CA SER A 17 17.94 -18.02 12.66
C SER A 17 18.16 -17.28 11.34
N GLY A 18 18.84 -16.12 11.39
CA GLY A 18 19.03 -15.27 10.23
C GLY A 18 17.76 -14.54 9.78
N VAL A 19 17.79 -14.00 8.57
CA VAL A 19 16.67 -13.26 7.98
C VAL A 19 15.79 -14.23 7.19
N ARG A 20 14.53 -14.36 7.60
CA ARG A 20 13.53 -15.17 6.89
C ARG A 20 13.17 -14.53 5.54
N PRO A 21 12.84 -15.32 4.52
CA PRO A 21 12.40 -14.82 3.22
C PRO A 21 10.94 -14.33 3.30
N ALA A 22 10.71 -13.24 4.04
CA ALA A 22 9.37 -12.74 4.32
C ALA A 22 8.83 -11.77 3.25
N SER A 23 9.70 -11.28 2.37
CA SER A 23 9.33 -10.33 1.32
C SER A 23 9.07 -11.05 0.00
N HIS A 24 8.22 -10.47 -0.85
CA HIS A 24 7.96 -10.94 -2.20
C HIS A 24 8.79 -10.12 -3.20
N GLY A 25 9.46 -10.82 -4.10
CA GLY A 25 10.19 -10.27 -5.24
C GLY A 25 9.48 -10.59 -6.56
N GLN A 26 10.19 -10.37 -7.65
CA GLN A 26 9.73 -10.69 -8.99
C GLN A 26 9.33 -12.18 -9.12
N GLY A 27 8.23 -12.43 -9.85
CA GLY A 27 7.69 -13.78 -10.06
C GLY A 27 7.13 -14.45 -8.81
N GLY A 28 6.77 -13.68 -7.76
CA GLY A 28 6.27 -14.23 -6.50
C GLY A 28 7.34 -14.86 -5.60
N THR A 29 8.62 -14.77 -6.00
CA THR A 29 9.75 -15.34 -5.25
C THR A 29 9.82 -14.77 -3.85
N ARG A 30 10.07 -15.61 -2.84
CA ARG A 30 10.23 -15.16 -1.45
C ARG A 30 11.70 -14.89 -1.11
N GLY A 31 11.95 -13.80 -0.39
CA GLY A 31 13.31 -13.37 -0.10
C GLY A 31 13.40 -12.21 0.88
N ALA A 32 14.55 -11.53 0.87
CA ALA A 32 14.84 -10.39 1.72
C ALA A 32 15.41 -9.23 0.90
N TYR A 33 14.85 -8.04 1.10
CA TYR A 33 15.40 -6.81 0.54
C TYR A 33 16.57 -6.31 1.38
N CYS A 34 17.66 -5.99 0.70
CA CYS A 34 18.87 -5.41 1.25
C CYS A 34 19.32 -4.22 0.38
N PHE A 35 20.28 -3.47 0.88
CA PHE A 35 20.95 -2.43 0.13
C PHE A 35 22.46 -2.49 0.36
N PRO A 36 23.32 -2.23 -0.63
CA PRO A 36 24.77 -2.17 -0.43
C PRO A 36 25.15 -1.17 0.67
N VAL A 37 26.14 -1.51 1.48
CA VAL A 37 26.74 -0.51 2.38
C VAL A 37 27.62 0.40 1.55
N LEU A 38 27.22 1.67 1.42
CA LEU A 38 27.94 2.72 0.69
C LEU A 38 28.68 3.65 1.65
N PRO A 39 29.64 4.48 1.17
CA PRO A 39 30.31 5.48 2.02
C PRO A 39 29.33 6.47 2.68
N SER A 40 28.24 6.80 1.99
CA SER A 40 27.18 7.65 2.55
C SER A 40 26.26 6.87 3.48
N TYR A 41 26.22 7.29 4.75
CA TYR A 41 25.27 6.76 5.74
C TYR A 41 23.83 6.95 5.28
N THR A 42 23.51 8.10 4.70
CA THR A 42 22.16 8.45 4.24
C THR A 42 21.70 7.56 3.10
N LEU A 43 22.56 7.27 2.13
CA LEU A 43 22.22 6.38 1.02
C LEU A 43 22.10 4.93 1.50
N THR A 44 23.02 4.48 2.35
CA THR A 44 22.98 3.12 2.93
C THR A 44 21.66 2.86 3.67
N HIS A 45 21.14 3.86 4.37
CA HIS A 45 19.93 3.73 5.19
C HIS A 45 18.75 4.53 4.63
N GLN A 46 18.71 4.73 3.31
CA GLN A 46 17.77 5.63 2.64
C GLN A 46 16.29 5.32 2.87
N TRP A 47 15.97 4.08 3.22
CA TRP A 47 14.61 3.58 3.42
C TRP A 47 14.08 3.77 4.85
N LEU A 48 14.90 4.27 5.80
CA LEU A 48 14.51 4.32 7.22
C LEU A 48 13.26 5.14 7.49
N ARG A 49 13.20 6.38 6.99
CA ARG A 49 12.03 7.25 7.18
C ARG A 49 10.77 6.73 6.50
N GLU A 50 10.90 6.07 5.35
CA GLU A 50 9.78 5.47 4.65
C GLU A 50 9.23 4.25 5.41
N LEU A 51 10.11 3.33 5.80
CA LEU A 51 9.72 2.13 6.57
C LEU A 51 9.12 2.50 7.93
N ALA A 52 9.64 3.53 8.60
CA ALA A 52 9.07 4.01 9.86
C ALA A 52 7.62 4.51 9.72
N ARG A 53 7.18 4.93 8.52
CA ARG A 53 5.81 5.42 8.29
C ARG A 53 4.76 4.30 8.35
N PHE A 54 5.14 3.08 7.99
CA PHE A 54 4.21 1.94 7.92
C PHE A 54 4.01 1.21 9.26
N GLY A 55 4.38 1.83 10.38
CA GLY A 55 3.91 1.37 11.68
C GLY A 55 4.63 0.14 12.23
N HIS A 56 5.92 -0.03 11.94
CA HIS A 56 6.76 -0.82 12.85
C HIS A 56 6.65 -0.14 14.24
N ARG A 57 5.87 -0.72 15.16
CA ARG A 57 5.55 -0.18 16.50
C ARG A 57 6.78 -0.07 17.44
N GLY A 58 7.98 0.09 16.90
CA GLY A 58 9.23 0.11 17.63
C GLY A 58 10.39 0.60 16.79
N ARG A 59 11.57 0.63 17.42
CA ARG A 59 12.80 1.08 16.77
C ARG A 59 13.17 0.15 15.59
N LEU A 60 13.65 0.69 14.47
CA LEU A 60 14.31 -0.06 13.41
C LEU A 60 15.76 -0.37 13.78
N VAL A 61 16.25 -1.50 13.28
CA VAL A 61 17.66 -1.92 13.35
C VAL A 61 18.20 -2.18 11.95
N ALA A 62 19.49 -1.93 11.78
CA ALA A 62 20.25 -2.34 10.61
C ALA A 62 20.91 -3.69 10.89
N VAL A 63 20.53 -4.69 10.09
CA VAL A 63 21.17 -6.01 10.04
C VAL A 63 22.18 -5.96 8.91
N HIS A 64 23.46 -5.86 9.24
CA HIS A 64 24.53 -5.93 8.26
C HIS A 64 24.77 -7.40 7.91
N VAL A 65 24.76 -7.71 6.62
CA VAL A 65 24.90 -9.07 6.09
C VAL A 65 26.04 -9.15 5.09
N ARG A 66 26.81 -10.24 5.16
CA ARG A 66 27.87 -10.57 4.23
C ARG A 66 27.40 -11.74 3.37
N LEU A 67 27.03 -11.41 2.14
CA LEU A 67 26.72 -12.39 1.10
C LEU A 67 28.01 -12.78 0.39
N ASP A 68 28.05 -14.01 -0.13
CA ASP A 68 29.10 -14.46 -1.04
C ASP A 68 29.05 -13.65 -2.35
N ASP A 69 30.20 -13.34 -2.93
CA ASP A 69 30.31 -12.43 -4.07
C ASP A 69 29.59 -12.93 -5.32
N ASP A 70 29.46 -14.25 -5.47
CA ASP A 70 28.82 -14.95 -6.59
C ASP A 70 27.30 -15.17 -6.39
N GLN A 71 26.79 -14.91 -5.19
CA GLN A 71 25.38 -15.07 -4.84
C GLN A 71 24.50 -14.34 -5.86
N ARG A 72 23.58 -15.07 -6.48
CA ARG A 72 22.58 -14.47 -7.38
C ARG A 72 21.59 -13.62 -6.59
N VAL A 73 21.40 -12.39 -7.05
CA VAL A 73 20.46 -11.41 -6.49
C VAL A 73 19.73 -10.71 -7.62
N LEU A 74 18.58 -10.12 -7.31
CA LEU A 74 17.90 -9.20 -8.22
C LEU A 74 18.26 -7.76 -7.83
N VAL A 75 18.57 -6.93 -8.81
CA VAL A 75 18.88 -5.51 -8.61
C VAL A 75 18.00 -4.65 -9.51
N GLY A 76 17.50 -3.54 -8.97
CA GLY A 76 16.70 -2.58 -9.73
C GLY A 76 16.18 -1.44 -8.86
N ARG A 77 15.40 -0.54 -9.45
CA ARG A 77 14.64 0.45 -8.69
C ARG A 77 13.42 -0.19 -8.05
N TYR A 78 12.93 0.36 -6.95
CA TYR A 78 11.73 -0.12 -6.25
C TYR A 78 10.46 -0.16 -7.13
N THR A 79 10.43 0.66 -8.20
CA THR A 79 9.36 0.66 -9.21
C THR A 79 9.41 -0.56 -10.13
N ASP A 80 10.59 -1.15 -10.32
CA ASP A 80 10.83 -2.25 -11.26
C ASP A 80 10.27 -3.56 -10.71
N ARG A 81 10.12 -3.67 -9.38
CA ARG A 81 9.47 -4.80 -8.72
C ARG A 81 8.07 -5.05 -9.24
N THR A 82 7.24 -4.01 -9.32
CA THR A 82 5.85 -4.12 -9.80
C THR A 82 5.79 -4.45 -11.29
N ARG A 83 6.85 -4.12 -12.04
CA ARG A 83 6.96 -4.36 -13.48
C ARG A 83 7.65 -5.68 -13.83
N GLY A 84 8.19 -6.41 -12.84
CA GLY A 84 9.01 -7.59 -13.09
C GLY A 84 10.26 -7.29 -13.92
N ALA A 85 10.87 -6.12 -13.71
CA ALA A 85 11.99 -5.63 -14.52
C ALA A 85 13.34 -5.62 -13.77
N GLN A 86 13.45 -6.31 -12.63
CA GLN A 86 14.71 -6.38 -11.89
C GLN A 86 15.70 -7.32 -12.60
N SER A 87 16.96 -6.93 -12.64
CA SER A 87 18.02 -7.70 -13.31
C SER A 87 18.66 -8.71 -12.37
N THR A 88 18.84 -9.96 -12.82
CA THR A 88 19.60 -10.98 -12.09
C THR A 88 21.10 -10.77 -12.27
N VAL A 89 21.82 -10.53 -11.17
CA VAL A 89 23.28 -10.32 -11.15
C VAL A 89 23.91 -11.02 -9.96
N THR A 90 25.24 -10.98 -9.84
CA THR A 90 25.93 -11.38 -8.61
C THR A 90 25.81 -10.31 -7.54
N ALA A 91 25.99 -10.69 -6.27
CA ALA A 91 26.05 -9.75 -5.15
C ALA A 91 27.18 -8.72 -5.35
N ALA A 92 28.37 -9.14 -5.78
CA ALA A 92 29.48 -8.22 -6.06
C ALA A 92 29.14 -7.24 -7.20
N GLU A 93 28.48 -7.71 -8.25
CA GLU A 93 28.04 -6.86 -9.37
C GLU A 93 26.95 -5.86 -8.93
N ALA A 94 26.00 -6.28 -8.10
CA ALA A 94 24.98 -5.37 -7.57
C ALA A 94 25.60 -4.21 -6.77
N VAL A 95 26.63 -4.50 -5.96
CA VAL A 95 27.39 -3.47 -5.23
C VAL A 95 28.07 -2.51 -6.20
N ARG A 96 28.80 -3.04 -7.19
CA ARG A 96 29.50 -2.22 -8.20
C ARG A 96 28.55 -1.31 -8.96
N ARG A 97 27.45 -1.87 -9.48
CA ARG A 97 26.45 -1.11 -10.24
C ARG A 97 25.87 0.02 -9.42
N ILE A 98 25.39 -0.27 -8.21
CA ILE A 98 24.75 0.75 -7.37
C ILE A 98 25.75 1.83 -6.92
N ALA A 99 26.98 1.44 -6.58
CA ALA A 99 28.01 2.38 -6.16
C ALA A 99 28.47 3.33 -7.27
N ALA A 100 28.34 2.91 -8.54
CA ALA A 100 28.70 3.70 -9.72
C ALA A 100 27.57 4.63 -10.21
N LEU A 101 26.38 4.59 -9.61
CA LEU A 101 25.27 5.47 -10.00
C LEU A 101 25.51 6.90 -9.50
N ASP A 102 25.20 7.88 -10.35
CA ASP A 102 25.12 9.28 -9.93
C ASP A 102 24.06 9.49 -8.84
N ASP A 103 22.92 8.77 -8.95
CA ASP A 103 21.87 8.75 -7.94
C ASP A 103 21.41 7.31 -7.61
N PRO A 104 21.91 6.71 -6.51
CA PRO A 104 21.49 5.39 -6.06
C PRO A 104 20.18 5.40 -5.26
N ARG A 105 19.47 6.54 -5.15
CA ARG A 105 18.22 6.61 -4.39
C ARG A 105 17.10 5.80 -5.06
N GLY A 106 16.42 5.00 -4.26
CA GLY A 106 15.35 4.10 -4.70
C GLY A 106 15.84 2.77 -5.31
N TRP A 107 17.16 2.55 -5.41
CA TRP A 107 17.68 1.23 -5.77
C TRP A 107 17.57 0.25 -4.60
N GLU A 108 17.37 -1.02 -4.93
CA GLU A 108 17.27 -2.11 -3.98
C GLU A 108 17.91 -3.38 -4.52
N VAL A 109 18.34 -4.25 -3.61
CA VAL A 109 18.86 -5.58 -3.93
C VAL A 109 17.98 -6.60 -3.23
N PHE A 110 17.39 -7.53 -3.98
CA PHE A 110 16.59 -8.61 -3.45
C PHE A 110 17.37 -9.91 -3.46
N VAL A 111 17.48 -10.54 -2.29
CA VAL A 111 18.10 -11.85 -2.10
C VAL A 111 16.99 -12.90 -2.14
N PRO A 112 16.90 -13.77 -3.17
CA PRO A 112 15.78 -14.69 -3.38
C PRO A 112 15.87 -15.96 -2.51
N ARG A 113 16.27 -15.81 -1.24
CA ARG A 113 16.37 -16.88 -0.24
C ARG A 113 16.39 -16.32 1.17
N ALA A 114 16.36 -17.21 2.15
CA ALA A 114 16.72 -16.86 3.53
C ALA A 114 18.20 -16.43 3.62
N ILE A 115 18.50 -15.42 4.44
CA ILE A 115 19.87 -15.07 4.83
C ILE A 115 20.21 -15.84 6.09
N ARG A 116 21.26 -16.66 6.05
CA ARG A 116 21.68 -17.58 7.10
C ARG A 116 22.24 -16.80 8.30
N PRO A 117 22.18 -17.37 9.53
CA PRO A 117 22.77 -16.75 10.71
C PRO A 117 24.24 -16.36 10.53
N ARG A 118 25.03 -17.24 9.90
CA ARG A 118 26.47 -17.02 9.63
C ARG A 118 26.76 -15.84 8.68
N GLU A 119 25.78 -15.43 7.89
CA GLU A 119 25.89 -14.29 6.98
C GLU A 119 25.56 -12.97 7.71
N VAL A 120 24.96 -13.03 8.91
CA VAL A 120 24.69 -11.85 9.73
C VAL A 120 25.99 -11.42 10.39
N HIS A 121 26.54 -10.29 9.93
CA HIS A 121 27.79 -9.74 10.47
C HIS A 121 27.56 -8.97 11.77
N ARG A 122 26.53 -8.11 11.82
CA ARG A 122 26.15 -7.36 13.03
C ARG A 122 24.72 -6.83 12.95
N ILE A 123 24.13 -6.59 14.11
CA ILE A 123 22.82 -5.92 14.24
C ILE A 123 22.99 -4.69 15.11
N ARG A 124 22.62 -3.51 14.61
CA ARG A 124 22.74 -2.26 15.37
C ARG A 124 21.47 -1.42 15.31
N PRO A 125 21.15 -0.66 16.37
CA PRO A 125 20.15 0.39 16.29
C PRO A 125 20.58 1.47 15.30
N VAL A 126 19.62 2.11 14.66
CA VAL A 126 19.85 3.19 13.69
C VAL A 126 18.91 4.38 13.93
N PRO A 127 19.41 5.63 13.83
CA PRO A 127 18.56 6.81 13.92
C PRO A 127 17.54 6.85 12.77
N GLN A 128 16.25 6.97 13.09
CA GLN A 128 15.16 6.99 12.09
C GLN A 128 14.91 8.36 11.47
N VAL A 129 15.88 9.27 11.60
CA VAL A 129 15.82 10.63 11.04
C VAL A 129 16.38 10.71 9.62
N VAL A 130 16.96 9.60 9.14
CA VAL A 130 17.68 9.51 7.86
C VAL A 130 16.81 8.89 6.77
N GLY A 131 17.03 9.31 5.53
CA GLY A 131 16.32 8.80 4.35
C GLY A 131 15.20 9.73 3.87
N TRP A 132 14.49 9.29 2.85
CA TRP A 132 13.39 10.02 2.24
C TRP A 132 12.03 9.55 2.76
N ARG A 133 10.97 10.32 2.49
CA ARG A 133 9.57 9.96 2.74
C ARG A 133 8.82 10.01 1.42
N TYR A 134 7.92 9.06 1.21
CA TYR A 134 7.11 8.81 0.01
C TYR A 134 7.92 8.29 -1.19
N TYR A 135 8.87 9.08 -1.68
CA TYR A 135 9.80 8.73 -2.77
C TYR A 135 10.99 9.72 -2.77
N PRO A 136 12.10 9.40 -3.45
CA PRO A 136 13.20 10.36 -3.64
C PRO A 136 12.68 11.68 -4.24
N ASP A 137 13.12 12.82 -3.71
CA ASP A 137 12.71 14.16 -4.16
C ASP A 137 11.21 14.51 -3.99
N ALA A 138 10.49 13.81 -3.11
CA ALA A 138 9.11 14.17 -2.77
C ALA A 138 8.96 15.55 -2.10
N HIS A 139 10.05 16.14 -1.61
CA HIS A 139 9.99 17.46 -0.99
C HIS A 139 9.79 18.55 -2.05
N GLY A 140 8.89 19.50 -1.78
CA GLY A 140 8.53 20.57 -2.73
C GLY A 140 7.51 20.14 -3.79
N VAL A 141 7.26 18.84 -3.96
CA VAL A 141 6.23 18.34 -4.87
C VAL A 141 4.84 18.48 -4.24
N ARG A 142 3.90 19.06 -4.99
CA ARG A 142 2.50 19.18 -4.56
C ARG A 142 1.90 17.77 -4.42
N PRO A 143 1.38 17.39 -3.24
CA PRO A 143 0.81 16.06 -3.05
C PRO A 143 -0.50 15.89 -3.82
N CYS A 144 -0.68 14.72 -4.45
CA CYS A 144 -1.96 14.34 -5.03
C CYS A 144 -2.95 13.96 -3.92
N THR A 145 -4.15 14.55 -3.96
CA THR A 145 -5.20 14.34 -2.96
C THR A 145 -6.28 13.34 -3.40
N CYS A 146 -6.10 12.69 -4.55
CA CYS A 146 -7.00 11.66 -5.05
C CYS A 146 -7.08 10.47 -4.09
N MET A 147 -8.12 9.66 -4.25
CA MET A 147 -8.38 8.49 -3.41
C MET A 147 -7.29 7.43 -3.45
N GLY A 148 -6.59 7.32 -4.58
CA GLY A 148 -5.50 6.37 -4.79
C GLY A 148 -4.17 6.81 -4.18
N CYS A 149 -3.84 8.10 -4.25
CA CYS A 149 -2.55 8.62 -3.80
C CYS A 149 -2.55 9.07 -2.32
N ARG A 150 -3.71 9.41 -1.75
CA ARG A 150 -3.77 9.95 -0.39
C ARG A 150 -3.52 8.87 0.67
N VAL A 151 -2.71 9.19 1.67
CA VAL A 151 -2.63 8.39 2.89
C VAL A 151 -3.84 8.71 3.77
N ARG A 152 -4.63 7.69 4.10
CA ARG A 152 -5.86 7.84 4.89
C ARG A 152 -5.52 8.02 6.37
N GLY A 153 -6.12 9.02 7.00
CA GLY A 153 -6.00 9.23 8.46
C GLY A 153 -4.71 9.89 8.91
N GLU A 154 -3.85 10.37 8.00
CA GLU A 154 -2.70 11.19 8.38
C GLU A 154 -3.15 12.52 9.00
N TYR A 155 -2.35 13.01 9.95
CA TYR A 155 -2.52 14.33 10.52
C TYR A 155 -2.55 15.40 9.42
N GLY A 156 -3.53 16.29 9.46
CA GLY A 156 -3.71 17.34 8.45
C GLY A 156 -4.30 16.90 7.11
N ALA A 157 -4.56 15.60 6.88
CA ALA A 157 -5.08 15.10 5.60
C ALA A 157 -6.45 15.72 5.22
N ARG A 158 -7.30 16.01 6.21
CA ARG A 158 -8.56 16.73 5.97
C ARG A 158 -8.31 18.13 5.42
N ARG A 159 -7.49 18.92 6.10
CA ARG A 159 -7.13 20.30 5.69
C ARG A 159 -6.44 20.33 4.33
N LEU A 160 -5.63 19.31 4.02
CA LEU A 160 -4.99 19.17 2.73
C LEU A 160 -6.01 18.99 1.58
N ARG A 161 -7.03 18.15 1.78
CA ARG A 161 -8.10 17.94 0.79
C ARG A 161 -8.99 19.17 0.61
N GLU A 162 -9.25 19.89 1.68
CA GLU A 162 -10.00 21.15 1.63
C GLU A 162 -9.23 22.22 0.85
N ARG A 163 -7.90 22.33 1.05
CA ARG A 163 -7.04 23.29 0.34
C ARG A 163 -6.75 22.90 -1.11
N LEU A 164 -6.59 21.62 -1.39
CA LEU A 164 -6.21 21.08 -2.70
C LEU A 164 -7.23 20.01 -3.11
N PRO A 165 -8.46 20.39 -3.49
CA PRO A 165 -9.44 19.44 -3.98
C PRO A 165 -8.93 18.77 -5.26
N HIS A 166 -9.02 17.45 -5.35
CA HIS A 166 -8.71 16.74 -6.59
C HIS A 166 -9.88 16.91 -7.58
N PRO A 167 -9.65 17.13 -8.89
CA PRO A 167 -10.76 17.31 -9.84
C PRO A 167 -11.72 16.12 -9.91
N LEU A 168 -11.20 14.89 -9.82
CA LEU A 168 -12.00 13.66 -9.87
C LEU A 168 -12.56 13.22 -8.52
N ASP A 169 -11.90 13.60 -7.42
CA ASP A 169 -12.18 13.08 -6.06
C ASP A 169 -12.30 14.22 -5.03
N GLY A 170 -12.71 15.41 -5.50
CA GLY A 170 -12.84 16.63 -4.68
C GLY A 170 -13.72 16.37 -3.46
N PRO A 171 -13.62 17.18 -2.39
CA PRO A 171 -14.16 16.80 -1.09
C PRO A 171 -15.59 16.28 -1.22
N PRO A 172 -15.87 15.03 -0.81
CA PRO A 172 -17.13 14.38 -1.12
C PRO A 172 -18.27 15.22 -0.53
N PRO A 173 -19.39 15.42 -1.26
CA PRO A 173 -20.52 16.17 -0.74
C PRO A 173 -20.96 15.64 0.63
N PRO A 174 -21.43 16.49 1.56
CA PRO A 174 -21.89 16.04 2.89
C PRO A 174 -22.94 14.92 2.79
N ALA A 175 -22.96 13.99 3.75
CA ALA A 175 -23.85 12.82 3.68
C ALA A 175 -25.32 13.23 3.56
N ARG A 176 -25.73 14.31 4.23
CA ARG A 176 -27.07 14.88 4.13
C ARG A 176 -27.44 15.31 2.71
N VAL A 177 -26.48 15.84 1.94
CA VAL A 177 -26.69 16.26 0.54
C VAL A 177 -26.85 15.03 -0.35
N LEU A 178 -25.99 14.02 -0.15
CA LEU A 178 -26.10 12.77 -0.90
C LEU A 178 -27.42 12.03 -0.60
N LEU A 179 -27.83 11.97 0.67
CA LEU A 179 -29.13 11.40 1.05
C LEU A 179 -30.31 12.18 0.47
N ALA A 180 -30.23 13.51 0.43
CA ALA A 180 -31.25 14.34 -0.21
C ALA A 180 -31.34 14.04 -1.72
N ARG A 181 -30.21 13.86 -2.42
CA ARG A 181 -30.19 13.44 -3.83
C ARG A 181 -30.83 12.05 -4.02
N VAL A 182 -30.47 11.08 -3.16
CA VAL A 182 -31.06 9.73 -3.19
C VAL A 182 -32.56 9.75 -2.93
N ALA A 183 -33.05 10.65 -2.06
CA ALA A 183 -34.48 10.82 -1.83
C ALA A 183 -35.18 11.50 -3.01
N ALA A 184 -34.56 12.54 -3.58
CA ALA A 184 -35.10 13.29 -4.71
C ALA A 184 -35.13 12.47 -6.02
N ALA A 185 -34.29 11.44 -6.14
CA ALA A 185 -34.28 10.55 -7.29
C ALA A 185 -35.59 9.79 -7.50
N GLY A 186 -36.42 9.64 -6.44
CA GLY A 186 -37.70 8.93 -6.48
C GLY A 186 -37.62 7.46 -6.07
N ASP A 187 -38.64 6.68 -6.42
CA ASP A 187 -38.76 5.24 -6.17
C ASP A 187 -39.19 4.55 -7.49
N PRO A 188 -38.36 3.68 -8.08
CA PRO A 188 -37.09 3.12 -7.56
C PRO A 188 -35.91 4.10 -7.56
N GLY A 189 -36.01 5.19 -8.31
CA GLY A 189 -35.01 6.26 -8.41
C GLY A 189 -34.26 6.27 -9.74
N ASP A 190 -33.80 7.44 -10.20
CA ASP A 190 -32.94 7.56 -11.39
C ASP A 190 -31.59 6.84 -11.16
N PRO A 191 -31.25 5.80 -11.96
CA PRO A 191 -30.01 5.06 -11.82
C PRO A 191 -28.75 5.93 -11.89
N ALA A 192 -28.72 6.96 -12.73
CA ALA A 192 -27.55 7.81 -12.90
C ALA A 192 -27.29 8.63 -11.62
N VAL A 193 -28.34 9.21 -11.05
CA VAL A 193 -28.27 9.99 -9.80
C VAL A 193 -27.87 9.10 -8.62
N LEU A 194 -28.45 7.89 -8.54
CA LEU A 194 -28.15 6.94 -7.49
C LEU A 194 -26.69 6.46 -7.55
N ARG A 195 -26.18 6.13 -8.75
CA ARG A 195 -24.78 5.71 -8.94
C ARG A 195 -23.81 6.82 -8.60
N GLU A 196 -24.08 8.07 -9.01
CA GLU A 196 -23.24 9.22 -8.62
C GLU A 196 -23.21 9.39 -7.09
N ALA A 197 -24.35 9.29 -6.42
CA ALA A 197 -24.42 9.40 -4.97
C ALA A 197 -23.66 8.26 -4.26
N LEU A 198 -23.81 7.03 -4.75
CA LEU A 198 -23.14 5.83 -4.23
C LEU A 198 -21.62 5.91 -4.41
N HIS A 199 -21.13 6.40 -5.56
CA HIS A 199 -19.73 6.68 -5.79
C HIS A 199 -19.14 7.58 -4.69
N TRP A 200 -19.81 8.69 -4.36
CA TRP A 200 -19.39 9.58 -3.29
C TRP A 200 -19.46 8.96 -1.88
N PHE A 201 -20.41 8.05 -1.66
CA PHE A 201 -20.50 7.25 -0.44
C PHE A 201 -19.33 6.27 -0.30
N GLY A 202 -18.84 5.70 -1.40
CA GLY A 202 -17.64 4.84 -1.46
C GLY A 202 -16.35 5.50 -0.95
N MET A 203 -16.30 6.83 -0.98
CA MET A 203 -15.14 7.59 -0.51
C MET A 203 -15.05 7.70 1.02
N ARG A 204 -16.04 7.16 1.75
CA ARG A 204 -16.19 7.27 3.21
C ARG A 204 -15.79 5.98 3.93
N ARG A 205 -15.44 6.11 5.22
CA ARG A 205 -15.15 4.96 6.11
C ARG A 205 -16.41 4.40 6.77
N ARG A 206 -17.46 5.21 6.87
CA ARG A 206 -18.77 4.86 7.44
C ARG A 206 -19.84 5.60 6.68
N GLY A 207 -21.03 5.04 6.65
CA GLY A 207 -22.18 5.63 5.97
C GLY A 207 -23.52 5.08 6.47
N PRO A 208 -24.62 5.67 6.00
CA PRO A 208 -25.97 5.43 6.50
C PRO A 208 -26.56 4.14 5.90
N LEU A 209 -26.00 2.98 6.27
CA LEU A 209 -26.34 1.67 5.69
C LEU A 209 -27.87 1.42 5.65
N ALA A 210 -28.57 1.66 6.76
CA ALA A 210 -30.02 1.46 6.84
C ALA A 210 -30.82 2.29 5.82
N ARG A 211 -30.33 3.48 5.42
CA ARG A 211 -31.00 4.34 4.44
C ARG A 211 -30.73 3.91 3.00
N LEU A 212 -29.61 3.24 2.76
CA LEU A 212 -29.19 2.77 1.43
C LEU A 212 -29.57 1.31 1.18
N ALA A 213 -29.87 0.54 2.23
CA ALA A 213 -30.20 -0.89 2.15
C ALA A 213 -31.37 -1.18 1.20
N ARG A 214 -32.33 -0.25 1.04
CA ARG A 214 -33.43 -0.39 0.07
C ARG A 214 -32.96 -0.57 -1.38
N LEU A 215 -31.76 -0.09 -1.71
CA LEU A 215 -31.20 -0.16 -3.06
C LEU A 215 -30.73 -1.58 -3.42
N THR A 216 -30.70 -2.53 -2.49
CA THR A 216 -30.41 -3.94 -2.81
C THR A 216 -31.48 -4.59 -3.68
N ALA A 217 -32.69 -4.02 -3.71
CA ALA A 217 -33.80 -4.48 -4.55
C ALA A 217 -34.02 -3.58 -5.78
N HIS A 218 -33.12 -2.63 -6.05
CA HIS A 218 -33.28 -1.69 -7.17
C HIS A 218 -33.29 -2.46 -8.51
N PRO A 219 -34.19 -2.15 -9.47
CA PRO A 219 -34.32 -2.90 -10.73
C PRO A 219 -33.04 -2.83 -11.58
N ASP A 220 -32.38 -1.68 -11.62
CA ASP A 220 -31.10 -1.51 -12.33
C ASP A 220 -29.95 -2.22 -11.59
N PRO A 221 -29.29 -3.22 -12.21
CA PRO A 221 -28.19 -3.95 -11.60
C PRO A 221 -26.94 -3.10 -11.39
N GLY A 222 -26.72 -2.04 -12.18
CA GLY A 222 -25.62 -1.11 -12.01
C GLY A 222 -25.74 -0.29 -10.72
N VAL A 223 -26.96 0.01 -10.25
CA VAL A 223 -27.17 0.62 -8.92
C VAL A 223 -26.80 -0.36 -7.81
N ARG A 224 -27.20 -1.63 -7.94
CA ARG A 224 -26.86 -2.68 -6.96
C ARG A 224 -25.37 -2.96 -6.92
N GLU A 225 -24.72 -2.99 -8.08
CA GLU A 225 -23.27 -3.12 -8.21
C GLU A 225 -22.53 -1.94 -7.58
N GLU A 226 -22.95 -0.69 -7.87
CA GLU A 226 -22.34 0.50 -7.27
C GLU A 226 -22.53 0.54 -5.74
N LEU A 227 -23.64 -0.03 -5.22
CA LEU A 227 -23.86 -0.17 -3.78
C LEU A 227 -22.80 -1.07 -3.14
N VAL A 228 -22.44 -2.18 -3.79
CA VAL A 228 -21.35 -3.07 -3.34
C VAL A 228 -20.04 -2.30 -3.24
N TRP A 229 -19.66 -1.58 -4.29
CA TRP A 229 -18.44 -0.76 -4.30
C TRP A 229 -18.47 0.35 -3.26
N ALA A 230 -19.63 0.98 -3.03
CA ALA A 230 -19.80 2.03 -2.05
C ALA A 230 -19.56 1.55 -0.61
N VAL A 231 -19.99 0.33 -0.27
CA VAL A 231 -19.85 -0.23 1.09
C VAL A 231 -18.56 -1.02 1.30
N ALA A 232 -17.81 -1.33 0.24
CA ALA A 232 -16.66 -2.23 0.25
C ALA A 232 -15.61 -1.98 1.36
N ARG A 233 -15.39 -0.70 1.70
CA ARG A 233 -14.40 -0.28 2.70
C ARG A 233 -15.03 0.33 3.95
N TRP A 234 -16.32 0.12 4.15
CA TRP A 234 -17.03 0.65 5.31
C TRP A 234 -16.76 -0.17 6.56
N SER A 235 -16.70 0.52 7.69
CA SER A 235 -16.67 -0.06 9.04
C SER A 235 -18.04 0.04 9.73
N THR A 236 -19.11 0.25 8.94
CA THR A 236 -20.48 0.33 9.44
C THR A 236 -20.96 -1.09 9.77
N PRO A 237 -21.48 -1.36 10.98
CA PRO A 237 -22.08 -2.66 11.29
C PRO A 237 -23.19 -3.03 10.29
N GLY A 238 -23.29 -4.31 9.93
CA GLY A 238 -24.30 -4.82 9.00
C GLY A 238 -23.88 -4.85 7.52
N VAL A 239 -22.70 -4.30 7.16
CA VAL A 239 -22.20 -4.33 5.77
C VAL A 239 -22.04 -5.77 5.26
N ASN A 240 -21.53 -6.69 6.08
CA ASN A 240 -21.35 -8.08 5.67
C ASN A 240 -22.69 -8.74 5.34
N ALA A 241 -23.72 -8.55 6.17
CA ALA A 241 -25.06 -9.09 5.89
C ALA A 241 -25.67 -8.53 4.59
N LEU A 242 -25.41 -7.26 4.27
CA LEU A 242 -25.82 -6.68 3.00
C LEU A 242 -25.06 -7.30 1.81
N LEU A 243 -23.76 -7.53 1.94
CA LEU A 243 -22.94 -8.19 0.92
C LEU A 243 -23.34 -9.65 0.72
N ASP A 244 -23.71 -10.35 1.80
CA ASP A 244 -24.20 -11.73 1.75
C ASP A 244 -25.50 -11.81 0.95
N ALA A 245 -26.43 -10.87 1.16
CA ALA A 245 -27.67 -10.79 0.39
C ALA A 245 -27.43 -10.51 -1.11
N LEU A 246 -26.39 -9.75 -1.47
CA LEU A 246 -26.04 -9.44 -2.86
C LEU A 246 -25.13 -10.50 -3.51
N ALA A 247 -24.59 -11.46 -2.73
CA ALA A 247 -23.76 -12.53 -3.28
C ALA A 247 -24.56 -13.46 -4.21
N ASP A 248 -25.85 -13.61 -3.95
CA ASP A 248 -26.78 -14.42 -4.72
C ASP A 248 -27.61 -13.59 -5.73
N ASP A 249 -27.18 -12.36 -6.03
CA ASP A 249 -27.89 -11.47 -6.95
C ASP A 249 -28.07 -12.12 -8.34
N PRO A 250 -29.24 -12.01 -9.00
CA PRO A 250 -29.46 -12.60 -10.31
C PRO A 250 -28.47 -12.09 -11.38
N HIS A 251 -27.99 -10.85 -11.26
CA HIS A 251 -27.09 -10.26 -12.23
C HIS A 251 -25.62 -10.62 -11.93
N PRO A 252 -24.89 -11.22 -12.89
CA PRO A 252 -23.51 -11.68 -12.67
C PRO A 252 -22.54 -10.54 -12.34
N GLY A 253 -22.77 -9.31 -12.82
CA GLY A 253 -21.94 -8.16 -12.48
C GLY A 253 -21.94 -7.83 -10.98
N VAL A 254 -23.11 -7.97 -10.34
CA VAL A 254 -23.25 -7.69 -8.90
C VAL A 254 -22.53 -8.77 -8.09
N ARG A 255 -22.70 -10.05 -8.44
CA ARG A 255 -22.00 -11.17 -7.79
C ARG A 255 -20.48 -11.03 -7.89
N LYS A 256 -19.97 -10.71 -9.08
CA LYS A 256 -18.53 -10.46 -9.32
C LYS A 256 -18.00 -9.28 -8.49
N ALA A 257 -18.78 -8.22 -8.32
CA ALA A 257 -18.39 -7.11 -7.46
C ALA A 257 -18.28 -7.55 -6.00
N VAL A 258 -19.21 -8.39 -5.49
CA VAL A 258 -19.14 -8.93 -4.13
C VAL A 258 -17.91 -9.81 -3.94
N GLU A 259 -17.62 -10.70 -4.89
CA GLU A 259 -16.42 -11.54 -4.90
C GLU A 259 -15.15 -10.69 -4.84
N ALA A 260 -15.02 -9.68 -5.70
CA ALA A 260 -13.87 -8.79 -5.75
C ALA A 260 -13.67 -7.99 -4.44
N VAL A 261 -14.76 -7.55 -3.81
CA VAL A 261 -14.70 -6.88 -2.50
C VAL A 261 -14.17 -7.84 -1.43
N ARG A 262 -14.67 -9.08 -1.40
CA ARG A 262 -14.24 -10.09 -0.42
C ARG A 262 -12.78 -10.50 -0.59
N GLU A 263 -12.28 -10.60 -1.82
CA GLU A 263 -10.86 -10.89 -2.09
C GLU A 263 -9.91 -9.76 -1.64
N SER A 264 -10.44 -8.53 -1.49
CA SER A 264 -9.67 -7.34 -1.14
C SER A 264 -9.60 -7.00 0.36
N GLN A 265 -10.30 -7.76 1.20
CA GLN A 265 -10.37 -7.58 2.67
C GLN A 265 -9.37 -8.47 3.40
#